data_AF-A0A819AS11-F1
#
_entry.id   AF-A0A819AS11-F1
#
_cell.length_a   1.000
_cell.length_b   1.000
_cell.length_c   1.000
_cell.angle_alpha   90.00
_cell.angle_beta   90.00
_cell.angle_gamma   90.00
#
_symmetry.space_group_name_H-M   'P 1'
#
loop_
_entity.id
_entity.type
_entity.pdbx_description
1 polymer ?
#
loop_
_entity_poly.entity_id
_entity_poly.type
_entity_poly.pdbx_seq_one_letter_code
_entity_poly.pdbx_strand_id
1 'polypeptide(L)'
;LTNDELCNYFSKLITKLKIRDYTHWGSNAFNSLEQVWNIFSNIEQLKCYIDSLNDILFLFNHLPKILNLTVVCDPDSDDDLQLWLQNNISQLNANFFVDTYDGSLNFCINKSM
;
A
#
# COMPACT_ATOMS: atom_id res chain seq x y z
N LEU A 1 -28.65 -5.86 -6.46
CA LEU A 1 -27.25 -6.30 -6.57
C LEU A 1 -26.87 -6.95 -5.25
N THR A 2 -26.28 -8.14 -5.28
CA THR A 2 -25.65 -8.73 -4.09
C THR A 2 -24.38 -7.94 -3.73
N ASN A 3 -23.86 -8.13 -2.52
CA ASN A 3 -22.59 -7.52 -2.12
C ASN A 3 -21.45 -7.93 -3.08
N ASP A 4 -21.45 -9.18 -3.57
CA ASP A 4 -20.43 -9.68 -4.49
C ASP A 4 -20.50 -9.00 -5.87
N GLU A 5 -21.71 -8.76 -6.37
CA GLU A 5 -21.90 -8.06 -7.65
C GLU A 5 -21.44 -6.59 -7.56
N LEU A 6 -21.72 -5.93 -6.43
CA LEU A 6 -21.22 -4.58 -6.16
C LEU A 6 -19.70 -4.55 -6.05
N CYS A 7 -19.10 -5.50 -5.31
CA CYS A 7 -17.64 -5.59 -5.17
C CYS A 7 -16.96 -5.78 -6.53
N ASN A 8 -17.48 -6.69 -7.36
CA ASN A 8 -16.95 -6.94 -8.70
C ASN A 8 -17.15 -5.74 -9.64
N TYR A 9 -18.25 -4.99 -9.47
CA TYR A 9 -18.47 -3.76 -10.24
C TYR A 9 -17.46 -2.68 -9.86
N PHE A 10 -17.28 -2.40 -8.57
CA PHE A 10 -16.36 -1.37 -8.11
C PHE A 10 -14.89 -1.73 -8.36
N SER A 11 -14.51 -3.01 -8.20
CA SER A 11 -13.14 -3.42 -8.46
C SER A 11 -12.72 -3.17 -9.90
N LYS A 12 -13.62 -3.23 -10.87
CA LYS A 12 -13.28 -2.88 -12.27
C LYS A 12 -13.04 -1.40 -12.49
N LEU A 13 -13.56 -0.53 -11.63
CA LEU A 13 -13.50 0.92 -11.81
C LEU A 13 -12.34 1.57 -11.05
N ILE A 14 -11.92 0.98 -9.93
CA ILE A 14 -10.94 1.58 -9.04
C ILE A 14 -9.56 0.97 -9.31
N THR A 15 -8.71 1.73 -9.99
CA THR A 15 -7.32 1.36 -10.28
C THR A 15 -6.30 2.14 -9.45
N LYS A 16 -6.72 3.23 -8.81
CA LYS A 16 -5.89 4.07 -7.96
C LYS A 16 -6.60 4.41 -6.66
N LEU A 17 -5.87 4.36 -5.55
CA LEU A 17 -6.38 4.73 -4.23
C LEU A 17 -5.39 5.65 -3.53
N LYS A 18 -5.92 6.72 -2.92
CA LYS A 18 -5.14 7.61 -2.07
C LYS A 18 -5.78 7.65 -0.69
N ILE A 19 -5.12 7.06 0.27
CA ILE A 19 -5.54 7.04 1.67
C ILE A 19 -4.76 8.15 2.36
N ARG A 20 -5.48 9.10 2.95
CA ARG A 20 -4.88 10.17 3.75
C ARG A 20 -5.48 10.07 5.14
N ASP A 21 -4.63 9.94 6.14
CA ASP A 21 -5.01 10.33 7.47
C ASP A 21 -4.80 11.85 7.59
N TYR A 22 -5.77 12.56 8.16
CA TYR A 22 -5.66 13.99 8.46
C TYR A 22 -5.03 14.22 9.84
N THR A 23 -4.92 13.18 10.65
CA THR A 23 -4.12 13.23 11.87
C THR A 23 -2.67 13.13 11.47
N HIS A 24 -1.90 14.17 11.79
CA HIS A 24 -0.52 14.28 11.32
C HIS A 24 0.36 13.10 11.74
N TRP A 25 -0.03 12.34 12.78
CA TRP A 25 0.78 11.31 13.46
C TRP A 25 0.03 9.96 13.61
N GLY A 26 -0.99 9.70 12.78
CA GLY A 26 -1.82 8.49 12.88
C GLY A 26 -1.40 7.38 11.91
N SER A 27 -1.13 6.19 12.44
CA SER A 27 -1.04 4.96 11.65
C SER A 27 -2.37 4.67 10.95
N ASN A 28 -2.37 4.35 9.66
CA ASN A 28 -3.59 3.84 9.02
C ASN A 28 -3.82 2.39 9.43
N ALA A 29 -4.74 2.16 10.36
CA ALA A 29 -5.25 0.80 10.60
C ALA A 29 -6.10 0.38 9.39
N PHE A 30 -5.59 -0.59 8.61
CA PHE A 30 -6.34 -1.15 7.49
C PHE A 30 -7.51 -1.99 7.99
N ASN A 31 -8.68 -1.80 7.36
CA ASN A 31 -9.89 -2.52 7.74
C ASN A 31 -9.70 -4.03 7.48
N SER A 32 -9.90 -4.89 8.47
CA SER A 32 -9.71 -6.34 8.30
C SER A 32 -10.84 -7.05 7.54
N LEU A 33 -11.89 -6.33 7.14
CA LEU A 33 -13.01 -6.89 6.38
C LEU A 33 -12.58 -7.15 4.92
N GLU A 34 -12.46 -8.43 4.57
CA GLU A 34 -12.07 -8.91 3.24
C GLU A 34 -12.89 -8.27 2.11
N GLN A 35 -14.18 -8.02 2.33
CA GLN A 35 -15.09 -7.40 1.37
C GLN A 35 -14.64 -6.00 0.93
N VAL A 36 -14.03 -5.23 1.84
CA VAL A 36 -13.49 -3.89 1.53
C VAL A 36 -12.31 -4.03 0.56
N TRP A 37 -11.42 -5.00 0.79
CA TRP A 37 -10.26 -5.20 -0.07
C TRP A 37 -10.58 -5.88 -1.39
N ASN A 38 -11.65 -6.67 -1.46
CA ASN A 38 -12.16 -7.20 -2.71
C ASN A 38 -12.58 -6.09 -3.69
N ILE A 39 -13.15 -4.99 -3.19
CA ILE A 39 -13.43 -3.78 -3.99
C ILE A 39 -12.15 -3.17 -4.55
N PHE A 40 -11.04 -3.30 -3.84
CA PHE A 40 -9.77 -2.66 -4.15
C PHE A 40 -8.74 -3.60 -4.81
N SER A 41 -9.12 -4.85 -5.07
CA SER A 41 -8.23 -5.90 -5.59
C SER A 41 -7.53 -5.58 -6.93
N ASN A 42 -8.10 -4.67 -7.72
CA ASN A 42 -7.53 -4.20 -8.99
C ASN A 42 -6.71 -2.91 -8.87
N ILE A 43 -6.43 -2.41 -7.66
CA ILE A 43 -5.55 -1.26 -7.50
C ILE A 43 -4.17 -1.59 -8.04
N GLU A 44 -3.69 -0.72 -8.93
CA GLU A 44 -2.34 -0.72 -9.46
C GLU A 44 -1.48 0.34 -8.77
N GLN A 45 -2.10 1.42 -8.27
CA GLN A 45 -1.40 2.54 -7.64
C GLN A 45 -2.03 2.91 -6.29
N LEU A 46 -1.27 2.81 -5.21
CA LEU A 46 -1.69 3.19 -3.87
C LEU A 46 -0.75 4.25 -3.30
N LYS A 47 -1.31 5.35 -2.77
CA LYS A 47 -0.58 6.28 -1.89
C LYS A 47 -1.23 6.30 -0.51
N CYS A 48 -0.47 6.02 0.54
CA CYS A 48 -0.96 5.92 1.93
C CYS A 48 0.12 6.30 2.94
N TYR A 49 -0.28 6.57 4.18
CA TYR A 49 0.66 6.64 5.32
C TYR A 49 0.74 5.27 5.97
N ILE A 50 1.96 4.77 6.20
CA ILE A 50 2.20 3.51 6.90
C ILE A 50 3.47 3.69 7.73
N ASP A 51 3.39 3.36 9.01
CA ASP A 51 4.47 3.38 9.99
C ASP A 51 4.79 1.97 10.53
N SER A 52 4.11 0.94 10.02
CA SER A 52 4.19 -0.44 10.48
C SER A 52 4.47 -1.39 9.33
N LEU A 53 5.42 -2.30 9.57
CA LEU A 53 5.71 -3.40 8.66
C LEU A 53 4.47 -4.28 8.38
N ASN A 54 3.67 -4.55 9.40
CA ASN A 54 2.52 -5.45 9.27
C ASN A 54 1.49 -4.92 8.26
N ASP A 55 1.37 -3.60 8.17
CA ASP A 55 0.46 -2.93 7.25
C ASP A 55 0.95 -3.00 5.80
N ILE A 56 2.27 -2.95 5.58
CA ILE A 56 2.86 -3.20 4.26
C ILE A 56 2.57 -4.63 3.81
N LEU A 57 2.84 -5.61 4.68
CA LEU A 57 2.58 -7.03 4.39
C LEU A 57 1.10 -7.29 4.13
N PHE A 58 0.22 -6.66 4.92
CA PHE A 58 -1.21 -6.74 4.74
C PHE A 58 -1.64 -6.25 3.34
N LEU A 59 -1.13 -5.09 2.89
CA LEU A 59 -1.45 -4.55 1.58
C LEU A 59 -0.96 -5.44 0.44
N PHE A 60 0.26 -5.98 0.53
CA PHE A 60 0.78 -6.88 -0.50
C PHE A 60 -0.06 -8.15 -0.65
N ASN A 61 -0.60 -8.68 0.45
CA ASN A 61 -1.46 -9.86 0.44
C ASN A 61 -2.85 -9.57 -0.17
N HIS A 62 -3.38 -8.36 0.03
CA HIS A 62 -4.75 -8.02 -0.37
C HIS A 62 -4.84 -7.23 -1.68
N LEU A 63 -3.74 -6.67 -2.19
CA LEU A 63 -3.68 -5.89 -3.43
C LEU A 63 -2.78 -6.57 -4.47
N PRO A 64 -3.22 -7.70 -5.05
CA PRO A 64 -2.38 -8.52 -5.93
C PRO A 64 -2.00 -7.84 -7.24
N LYS A 65 -2.65 -6.73 -7.63
CA LYS A 65 -2.31 -5.95 -8.83
C LYS A 65 -1.48 -4.71 -8.58
N ILE A 66 -1.07 -4.45 -7.33
CA ILE A 66 -0.31 -3.25 -7.02
C ILE A 66 1.05 -3.26 -7.76
N LEU A 67 1.31 -2.16 -8.47
CA LEU A 67 2.53 -1.89 -9.25
C LEU A 67 3.30 -0.71 -8.67
N ASN A 68 2.59 0.25 -8.07
CA ASN A 68 3.19 1.40 -7.42
C ASN A 68 2.57 1.59 -6.04
N LEU A 69 3.41 1.58 -5.01
CA LEU A 69 3.04 1.91 -3.65
C LEU A 69 3.86 3.13 -3.23
N THR A 70 3.21 4.22 -2.89
CA THR A 70 3.84 5.38 -2.23
C THR A 70 3.45 5.35 -0.77
N VAL A 71 4.41 5.08 0.10
CA VAL A 71 4.24 5.19 1.54
C VAL A 71 4.79 6.54 1.98
N VAL A 72 4.03 7.28 2.78
CA VAL A 72 4.56 8.43 3.50
C VAL A 72 4.82 7.97 4.93
N CYS A 73 6.05 8.10 5.40
CA CYS A 73 6.45 7.63 6.72
C CYS A 73 6.70 8.84 7.65
N ASP A 74 6.65 8.60 8.96
CA ASP A 74 6.91 9.65 9.95
C ASP A 74 8.43 9.69 10.23
N PRO A 75 9.11 10.81 9.93
CA PRO A 75 10.57 10.94 10.05
C PRO A 75 11.13 10.60 11.43
N ASP A 76 10.31 10.60 12.49
CA ASP A 76 10.74 10.28 13.85
C ASP A 76 10.66 8.77 14.21
N SER A 77 10.13 7.92 13.32
CA SER A 77 9.91 6.47 13.55
C SER A 77 10.56 5.53 12.51
N ASP A 78 11.33 6.12 11.58
CA ASP A 78 11.52 5.57 10.23
C ASP A 78 12.62 4.51 10.05
N ASP A 79 13.56 4.38 10.99
CA ASP A 79 14.77 3.57 10.76
C ASP A 79 14.46 2.08 10.58
N ASP A 80 13.53 1.52 11.36
CA ASP A 80 13.21 0.09 11.32
C ASP A 80 12.42 -0.31 10.06
N LEU A 81 11.46 0.53 9.64
CA LEU A 81 10.67 0.29 8.44
C LEU A 81 11.53 0.42 7.20
N GLN A 82 12.32 1.49 7.11
CA GLN A 82 13.22 1.72 5.99
C GLN A 82 14.26 0.60 5.88
N LEU A 83 14.88 0.19 6.98
CA LEU A 83 15.87 -0.90 6.99
C LEU A 83 15.24 -2.23 6.60
N TRP A 84 14.04 -2.55 7.11
CA TRP A 84 13.34 -3.78 6.71
C TRP A 84 13.05 -3.77 5.21
N LEU A 85 12.55 -2.66 4.67
CA LEU A 85 12.24 -2.53 3.25
C LEU A 85 13.48 -2.71 2.39
N GLN A 86 14.60 -2.09 2.76
CA GLN A 86 15.88 -2.28 2.07
C GLN A 86 16.30 -3.75 2.04
N ASN A 87 16.13 -4.46 3.15
CA ASN A 87 16.53 -5.86 3.29
C ASN A 87 15.61 -6.85 2.58
N ASN A 88 14.34 -6.48 2.35
CA ASN A 88 13.32 -7.41 1.84
C ASN A 88 12.77 -7.03 0.45
N ILE A 89 13.18 -5.91 -0.13
CA ILE A 89 12.69 -5.46 -1.44
C ILE A 89 12.86 -6.51 -2.56
N SER A 90 13.96 -7.27 -2.50
CA SER A 90 14.26 -8.32 -3.47
C SER A 90 13.23 -9.45 -3.44
N GLN A 91 12.62 -9.72 -2.28
CA GLN A 91 11.55 -10.71 -2.14
C GLN A 91 10.23 -10.22 -2.76
N LEU A 92 10.07 -8.91 -2.90
CA LEU A 92 8.89 -8.27 -3.50
C LEU A 92 9.01 -8.12 -5.02
N ASN A 93 10.11 -8.57 -5.63
CA ASN A 93 10.48 -8.25 -7.02
C ASN A 93 10.30 -6.74 -7.33
N ALA A 94 10.59 -5.89 -6.36
CA ALA A 94 10.35 -4.45 -6.46
C ALA A 94 11.67 -3.67 -6.54
N ASN A 95 11.59 -2.51 -7.18
CA ASN A 95 12.56 -1.43 -7.02
C ASN A 95 11.97 -0.44 -6.03
N PHE A 96 12.76 0.06 -5.07
CA PHE A 96 12.35 1.19 -4.24
C PHE A 96 13.26 2.39 -4.46
N PHE A 97 12.66 3.56 -4.29
CA PHE A 97 13.34 4.84 -4.28
C PHE A 97 12.86 5.60 -3.06
N VAL A 98 13.82 6.11 -2.29
CA VAL A 98 13.54 6.97 -1.14
C VAL A 98 13.45 8.40 -1.66
N ASP A 99 12.29 9.03 -1.53
CA ASP A 99 12.14 10.47 -1.80
C ASP A 99 12.15 11.23 -0.47
N THR A 100 13.30 11.81 -0.16
CA THR A 100 13.52 12.50 1.11
C THR A 100 12.88 13.89 1.16
N TYR A 101 12.24 14.37 0.08
CA TYR A 101 11.66 15.73 0.05
C TYR A 101 10.41 15.87 0.93
N ASP A 102 9.61 14.81 1.06
CA ASP A 102 8.40 14.78 1.88
C ASP A 102 8.35 13.59 2.86
N GLY A 103 9.49 12.91 3.09
CA GLY A 103 9.55 11.70 3.91
C GLY A 103 8.84 10.50 3.28
N SER A 104 8.61 10.51 1.96
CA SER A 104 7.92 9.41 1.28
C SER A 104 8.88 8.37 0.70
N LEU A 105 8.52 7.11 0.93
CA LEU A 105 9.13 5.95 0.31
C LEU A 105 8.27 5.53 -0.89
N ASN A 106 8.86 5.54 -2.09
CA ASN A 106 8.18 5.14 -3.31
C ASN A 106 8.66 3.76 -3.76
N PHE A 107 7.73 2.83 -3.93
CA PHE A 107 7.96 1.46 -4.37
C PHE A 107 7.40 1.27 -5.78
N CYS A 108 8.28 0.92 -6.72
CA CYS A 108 7.93 0.48 -8.06
C CYS A 108 8.08 -1.05 -8.12
N ILE A 109 6.97 -1.77 -8.06
CA ILE A 109 6.97 -3.24 -7.99
C ILE A 109 6.97 -3.81 -9.41
N ASN A 110 8.03 -4.52 -9.78
CA ASN A 110 8.13 -5.19 -11.06
C ASN A 110 7.57 -6.60 -10.93
N LYS A 111 6.27 -6.78 -11.18
CA LYS A 111 5.70 -8.13 -11.27
C LYS A 111 6.14 -8.75 -12.59
N SER A 112 7.02 -9.76 -12.50
CA SER A 112 7.29 -10.64 -13.62
C SER A 112 5.95 -11.27 -14.04
N MET A 113 5.51 -10.98 -15.26
CA MET A 113 4.32 -11.58 -15.87
C MET A 113 4.48 -13.09 -16.02
#